data_AF-A0A160HS52-F1
#
_entry.id   AF-A0A160HS52-F1
#
_cell.length_a   1.000
_cell.length_b   1.000
_cell.length_c   1.000
_cell.angle_alpha   90.00
_cell.angle_beta   90.00
_cell.angle_gamma   90.00
#
_symmetry.space_group_name_H-M   'P 1'
#
loop_
_entity.id
_entity.type
_entity.pdbx_description
1 polymer ?
#
loop_
_entity_poly.entity_id
_entity_poly.type
_entity_poly.pdbx_seq_one_letter_code
_entity_poly.pdbx_strand_id
1 'polypeptide(L)'
;QLKSKMMQKCILNGVKFHQAKVIKVIHEESKSLLICNDGVTIQAAVVLDATGFSRCPVQYDKPYNPGYQVAYGILAEVEEHPFDVNKMVFMDWRDSHLQNNWELKERNSRIPTFLYAMPFSSDRIFLEETSLVARPGLSMEDIQERMEARLRHLGIKVKSIE
;
A
#
# COMPACT_ATOMS: atom_id res chain seq x y z
N GLN A 1 11.77 12.75 2.27
CA GLN A 1 12.45 13.43 3.39
C GLN A 1 12.63 12.54 4.65
N LEU A 2 11.60 11.82 5.13
CA LEU A 2 11.73 10.99 6.34
C LEU A 2 12.70 9.80 6.20
N LYS A 3 12.58 9.02 5.11
CA LYS A 3 13.45 7.85 4.86
C LYS A 3 14.93 8.23 4.88
N SER A 4 15.31 9.27 4.14
CA SER A 4 16.69 9.76 4.09
C SER A 4 17.20 10.19 5.46
N LYS A 5 16.38 10.89 6.25
CA LYS A 5 16.71 11.31 7.62
C LYS A 5 16.95 10.11 8.54
N MET A 6 16.12 9.06 8.44
CA MET A 6 16.29 7.84 9.23
C MET A 6 17.53 7.06 8.82
N MET A 7 17.78 6.90 7.52
CA MET A 7 18.99 6.24 7.01
C MET A 7 20.27 6.96 7.46
N GLN A 8 20.29 8.29 7.38
CA GLN A 8 21.43 9.10 7.87
C GLN A 8 21.68 8.86 9.36
N LYS A 9 20.64 8.83 10.19
CA LYS A 9 20.79 8.51 11.62
C LYS A 9 21.38 7.11 11.85
N CYS A 10 20.96 6.11 11.08
CA CYS A 10 21.53 4.77 11.16
C CYS A 10 23.03 4.76 10.82
N ILE A 11 23.42 5.43 9.72
CA ILE A 11 24.82 5.54 9.30
C ILE A 11 25.66 6.20 10.40
N LEU A 12 25.18 7.31 10.98
CA LEU A 12 25.86 8.02 12.07
C LEU A 12 26.06 7.17 13.34
N ASN A 13 25.24 6.13 13.54
CA ASN A 13 25.35 5.19 14.66
C ASN A 13 26.05 3.87 14.24
N GLY A 14 26.76 3.86 13.11
CA GLY A 14 27.61 2.74 12.70
C GLY A 14 26.89 1.60 11.96
N VAL A 15 25.63 1.77 11.57
CA VAL A 15 24.91 0.78 10.74
C VAL A 15 25.54 0.73 9.35
N LYS A 16 25.93 -0.47 8.92
CA LYS A 16 26.41 -0.74 7.56
C LYS A 16 25.25 -1.16 6.67
N PHE A 17 25.12 -0.51 5.52
CA PHE A 17 24.15 -0.87 4.50
C PHE A 17 24.82 -1.69 3.41
N HIS A 18 24.16 -2.77 2.99
CA HIS A 18 24.57 -3.60 1.87
C HIS A 18 23.39 -3.68 0.89
N GLN A 19 23.62 -3.25 -0.35
CA GLN A 19 22.58 -3.18 -1.37
C GLN A 19 22.49 -4.51 -2.13
N ALA A 20 21.83 -5.49 -1.52
CA ALA A 20 21.53 -6.76 -2.14
C ALA A 20 20.18 -7.30 -1.65
N LYS A 21 19.60 -8.25 -2.39
CA LYS A 21 18.40 -8.95 -1.96
C LYS A 21 18.79 -10.22 -1.22
N VAL A 22 18.35 -10.36 0.03
CA VAL A 22 18.44 -11.64 0.74
C VAL A 22 17.46 -12.62 0.09
N ILE A 23 17.97 -13.72 -0.42
CA ILE A 23 17.18 -14.76 -1.10
C ILE A 23 16.88 -15.96 -0.20
N LYS A 24 17.70 -16.19 0.83
CA LYS A 24 17.54 -17.28 1.77
C LYS A 24 18.14 -16.93 3.12
N VAL A 25 17.49 -17.41 4.19
CA VAL A 25 18.03 -17.38 5.55
C VAL A 25 18.11 -18.81 6.06
N ILE A 26 19.23 -19.19 6.63
CA ILE A 26 19.45 -20.49 7.28
C ILE A 26 19.75 -20.22 8.75
N HIS A 27 18.98 -20.84 9.64
CA HIS A 27 19.17 -20.73 11.08
C HIS A 27 19.91 -21.97 11.60
N GLU A 28 21.03 -21.75 12.27
CA GLU A 28 21.82 -22.74 13.01
C GLU A 28 21.66 -22.51 14.52
N GLU A 29 22.22 -23.37 15.36
CA GLU A 29 22.06 -23.28 16.83
C GLU A 29 22.55 -21.95 17.44
N SER A 30 23.61 -21.36 16.89
CA SER A 30 24.25 -20.16 17.46
C SER A 30 24.24 -18.93 16.55
N LYS A 31 23.82 -19.07 15.29
CA LYS A 31 23.87 -18.00 14.29
C LYS A 31 22.90 -18.25 13.14
N SER A 32 22.71 -17.21 12.34
CA SER A 32 21.97 -17.24 11.09
C SER A 32 22.87 -16.84 9.93
N LEU A 33 22.68 -17.49 8.78
CA LEU A 33 23.35 -17.21 7.52
C LEU A 33 22.33 -16.62 6.54
N LEU A 34 22.59 -15.39 6.08
CA LEU A 34 21.81 -14.73 5.05
C LEU A 34 22.55 -14.85 3.72
N ILE A 35 21.92 -15.47 2.74
CA ILE A 35 22.46 -15.61 1.38
C ILE A 35 21.84 -14.52 0.52
N CYS A 36 22.68 -13.69 -0.08
CA CYS A 36 22.27 -12.58 -0.94
C CYS A 36 22.34 -12.97 -2.43
N ASN A 37 21.57 -12.30 -3.27
CA ASN A 37 21.51 -12.57 -4.71
C ASN A 37 22.80 -12.18 -5.47
N ASP A 38 23.69 -11.43 -4.86
CA ASP A 38 25.00 -11.06 -5.37
C ASP A 38 26.11 -12.06 -4.96
N GLY A 39 25.73 -13.17 -4.30
CA GLY A 39 26.64 -14.21 -3.83
C GLY A 39 27.24 -13.95 -2.46
N VAL A 40 27.02 -12.77 -1.86
CA VAL A 40 27.51 -12.46 -0.51
C VAL A 40 26.72 -13.25 0.53
N THR A 41 27.44 -13.80 1.52
CA THR A 41 26.83 -14.44 2.70
C THR A 41 27.15 -13.63 3.95
N ILE A 42 26.11 -13.28 4.71
CA ILE A 42 26.23 -12.50 5.96
C ILE A 42 25.88 -13.40 7.14
N GLN A 43 26.74 -13.39 8.17
CA GLN A 43 26.48 -14.06 9.44
C GLN A 43 25.90 -13.08 10.45
N ALA A 44 24.85 -13.48 11.17
CA ALA A 44 24.23 -12.67 12.21
C ALA A 44 23.73 -13.54 13.36
N ALA A 45 23.80 -13.02 14.60
CA ALA A 45 23.19 -13.69 15.76
C ALA A 45 21.65 -13.56 15.74
N VAL A 46 21.13 -12.45 15.24
CA VAL A 46 19.69 -12.14 15.15
C VAL A 46 19.39 -11.55 13.77
N VAL A 47 18.27 -11.97 13.18
CA VAL A 47 17.76 -11.44 11.91
C VAL A 47 16.40 -10.81 12.14
N LEU A 48 16.25 -9.52 11.81
CA LEU A 48 14.97 -8.83 11.81
C LEU A 48 14.48 -8.70 10.37
N ASP A 49 13.37 -9.36 10.05
CA ASP A 49 12.73 -9.21 8.74
C ASP A 49 11.95 -7.89 8.68
N ALA A 50 12.45 -6.94 7.87
CA ALA A 50 11.83 -5.66 7.57
C ALA A 50 11.46 -5.52 6.08
N THR A 51 11.20 -6.65 5.39
CA THR A 51 10.86 -6.69 3.95
C THR A 51 9.43 -6.21 3.62
N GLY A 52 8.66 -5.80 4.64
CA GLY A 52 7.30 -5.28 4.47
C GLY A 52 6.35 -6.37 4.00
N PHE A 53 5.64 -6.13 2.89
CA PHE A 53 4.71 -7.11 2.32
C PHE A 53 5.43 -8.34 1.75
N SER A 54 6.67 -8.18 1.25
CA SER A 54 7.45 -9.22 0.60
C SER A 54 8.07 -10.18 1.62
N ARG A 55 7.28 -11.09 2.19
CA ARG A 55 7.64 -12.06 3.27
C ARG A 55 8.64 -13.15 2.84
N CYS A 56 9.70 -12.79 2.15
CA CYS A 56 10.63 -13.70 1.48
C CYS A 56 11.38 -14.67 2.42
N PRO A 57 11.81 -14.28 3.64
CA PRO A 57 12.59 -15.18 4.49
C PRO A 57 11.75 -15.91 5.56
N VAL A 58 10.45 -15.62 5.70
CA VAL A 58 9.61 -16.19 6.77
C VAL A 58 8.89 -17.45 6.29
N GLN A 59 9.09 -18.55 7.01
CA GLN A 59 8.37 -19.80 6.81
C GLN A 59 7.28 -19.95 7.87
N TYR A 60 6.08 -20.32 7.44
CA TYR A 60 4.94 -20.58 8.32
C TYR A 60 4.72 -22.09 8.44
N ASP A 61 4.35 -22.54 9.65
CA ASP A 61 3.99 -23.93 9.96
C ASP A 61 2.60 -24.33 9.41
N LYS A 62 1.80 -23.34 9.00
CA LYS A 62 0.44 -23.51 8.47
C LYS A 62 0.30 -22.90 7.08
N PRO A 63 -0.69 -23.37 6.28
CA PRO A 63 -1.05 -22.74 5.02
C PRO A 63 -1.33 -21.25 5.23
N TYR A 64 -0.60 -20.42 4.51
CA TYR A 64 -0.70 -18.98 4.60
C TYR A 64 -1.97 -18.50 3.88
N ASN A 65 -2.97 -18.08 4.66
CA ASN A 65 -4.26 -17.60 4.16
C ASN A 65 -4.73 -16.38 4.98
N PRO A 66 -4.03 -15.23 4.89
CA PRO A 66 -4.36 -14.03 5.64
C PRO A 66 -5.63 -13.35 5.10
N GLY A 67 -6.14 -12.34 5.81
CA GLY A 67 -6.95 -11.31 5.16
C GLY A 67 -6.03 -10.32 4.44
N TYR A 68 -6.43 -9.86 3.27
CA TYR A 68 -5.69 -8.90 2.47
C TYR A 68 -6.40 -7.55 2.50
N GLN A 69 -5.68 -6.50 2.85
CA GLN A 69 -6.08 -5.12 2.58
C GLN A 69 -5.55 -4.76 1.19
N VAL A 70 -6.39 -4.17 0.36
CA VAL A 70 -6.01 -3.73 -1.00
C VAL A 70 -6.37 -2.26 -1.12
N ALA A 71 -5.45 -1.46 -1.60
CA ALA A 71 -5.64 -0.03 -1.81
C ALA A 71 -5.12 0.36 -3.19
N TYR A 72 -5.84 1.26 -3.85
CA TYR A 72 -5.39 1.92 -5.06
C TYR A 72 -5.43 3.42 -4.81
N GLY A 73 -4.25 4.04 -4.82
CA GLY A 73 -4.09 5.45 -4.51
C GLY A 73 -3.30 6.18 -5.57
N ILE A 74 -3.67 7.44 -5.80
CA ILE A 74 -3.02 8.37 -6.73
C ILE A 74 -2.76 9.70 -6.03
N LEU A 75 -1.64 10.32 -6.38
CA LEU A 75 -1.41 11.74 -6.15
C LEU A 75 -1.65 12.43 -7.49
N ALA A 76 -2.67 13.29 -7.56
CA ALA A 76 -3.15 13.82 -8.83
C ALA A 76 -3.22 15.34 -8.82
N GLU A 77 -2.90 15.92 -9.97
CA GLU A 77 -3.36 17.24 -10.35
C GLU A 77 -4.73 17.12 -11.03
N VAL A 78 -5.70 17.94 -10.63
CA VAL A 78 -7.09 17.89 -11.10
C VAL A 78 -7.55 19.26 -11.59
N GLU A 79 -8.66 19.32 -12.33
CA GLU A 79 -9.32 20.60 -12.64
C GLU A 79 -9.81 21.28 -11.36
N GLU A 80 -10.55 20.54 -10.54
CA GLU A 80 -11.04 20.93 -9.22
C GLU A 80 -11.47 19.68 -8.43
N HIS A 81 -11.69 19.83 -7.13
CA HIS A 81 -12.28 18.78 -6.29
C HIS A 81 -13.22 19.36 -5.22
N PRO A 82 -14.21 18.57 -4.74
CA PRO A 82 -15.22 19.08 -3.79
C PRO A 82 -14.75 19.11 -2.32
N PHE A 83 -13.52 18.70 -2.02
CA PHE A 83 -13.01 18.57 -0.65
C PHE A 83 -12.40 19.87 -0.11
N ASP A 84 -12.56 20.12 1.19
CA ASP A 84 -11.94 21.25 1.89
C ASP A 84 -10.43 21.04 2.00
N VAL A 85 -9.63 22.02 1.56
CA VAL A 85 -8.17 21.94 1.49
C VAL A 85 -7.52 21.69 2.86
N ASN A 86 -8.19 22.08 3.95
CA ASN A 86 -7.67 21.92 5.32
C ASN A 86 -8.22 20.69 6.05
N LYS A 87 -8.89 19.77 5.35
CA LYS A 87 -9.50 18.58 5.95
C LYS A 87 -9.18 17.33 5.17
N MET A 88 -8.85 16.27 5.90
CA MET A 88 -8.78 14.93 5.34
C MET A 88 -10.15 14.27 5.42
N VAL A 89 -10.60 13.66 4.33
CA VAL A 89 -11.69 12.69 4.35
C VAL A 89 -11.10 11.35 4.80
N PHE A 90 -11.56 10.90 5.95
CA PHE A 90 -11.11 9.65 6.56
C PHE A 90 -12.19 8.57 6.39
N MET A 91 -11.86 7.51 5.64
CA MET A 91 -12.70 6.33 5.43
C MET A 91 -14.15 6.64 4.98
N ASP A 92 -14.31 7.26 3.81
CA ASP A 92 -15.63 7.50 3.24
C ASP A 92 -16.23 6.24 2.58
N TRP A 93 -17.12 5.57 3.31
CA TRP A 93 -17.83 4.35 2.90
C TRP A 93 -19.07 4.60 2.03
N ARG A 94 -19.44 5.85 1.75
CA ARG A 94 -20.67 6.14 0.98
C ARG A 94 -20.55 5.57 -0.44
N ASP A 95 -21.62 4.93 -0.91
CA ASP A 95 -21.68 4.18 -2.16
C ASP A 95 -22.62 4.82 -3.21
N SER A 96 -23.03 6.08 -3.02
CA SER A 96 -23.94 6.81 -3.93
C SER A 96 -23.44 6.85 -5.38
N HIS A 97 -22.12 6.83 -5.57
CA HIS A 97 -21.46 6.76 -6.88
C HIS A 97 -21.75 5.47 -7.65
N LEU A 98 -22.29 4.43 -7.01
CA LEU A 98 -22.60 3.13 -7.60
C LEU A 98 -24.05 2.97 -8.03
N GLN A 99 -24.93 3.94 -7.77
CA GLN A 99 -26.38 3.79 -8.00
C GLN A 99 -26.76 3.44 -9.45
N ASN A 100 -25.99 3.91 -10.42
CA ASN A 100 -26.24 3.68 -11.85
C ASN A 100 -25.48 2.46 -12.43
N ASN A 101 -24.73 1.72 -11.61
CA ASN A 101 -24.01 0.51 -12.01
C ASN A 101 -24.34 -0.62 -11.04
N TRP A 102 -25.38 -1.41 -11.37
CA TRP A 102 -25.90 -2.45 -10.50
C TRP A 102 -24.86 -3.54 -10.20
N GLU A 103 -24.03 -3.90 -11.17
CA GLU A 103 -23.00 -4.93 -11.03
C GLU A 103 -21.89 -4.49 -10.07
N LEU A 104 -21.41 -3.25 -10.22
CA LEU A 104 -20.41 -2.67 -9.32
C LEU A 104 -20.97 -2.49 -7.91
N LYS A 105 -22.26 -2.12 -7.80
CA LYS A 105 -22.96 -2.02 -6.51
C LYS A 105 -23.10 -3.38 -5.83
N GLU A 106 -23.44 -4.43 -6.55
CA GLU A 106 -23.52 -5.79 -6.03
C GLU A 106 -22.14 -6.26 -5.53
N ARG A 107 -21.08 -6.07 -6.32
CA ARG A 107 -19.69 -6.35 -5.91
C ARG A 107 -19.31 -5.58 -4.63
N ASN A 108 -19.64 -4.29 -4.56
CA ASN A 108 -19.35 -3.46 -3.38
C ASN A 108 -20.15 -3.89 -2.14
N SER A 109 -21.38 -4.38 -2.30
CA SER A 109 -22.19 -4.88 -1.18
C SER A 109 -21.57 -6.12 -0.52
N ARG A 110 -20.87 -6.95 -1.30
CA ARG A 110 -20.18 -8.15 -0.83
C ARG A 110 -18.85 -7.83 -0.17
N ILE A 111 -18.07 -6.94 -0.78
CA ILE A 111 -16.79 -6.49 -0.24
C ILE A 111 -16.68 -4.98 -0.44
N PRO A 112 -17.03 -4.17 0.57
CA PRO A 112 -17.09 -2.72 0.42
C PRO A 112 -15.70 -2.09 0.37
N THR A 113 -15.62 -0.96 -0.33
CA THR A 113 -14.46 -0.07 -0.32
C THR A 113 -14.81 1.30 0.24
N PHE A 114 -13.79 2.05 0.65
CA PHE A 114 -13.93 3.42 1.12
C PHE A 114 -12.84 4.30 0.51
N LEU A 115 -13.09 5.61 0.49
CA LEU A 115 -12.15 6.61 0.00
C LEU A 115 -11.41 7.30 1.16
N TYR A 116 -10.10 7.48 1.01
CA TYR A 116 -9.36 8.59 1.60
C TYR A 116 -9.19 9.71 0.59
N ALA A 117 -9.40 10.95 1.03
CA ALA A 117 -9.09 12.14 0.24
C ALA A 117 -8.32 13.13 1.10
N MET A 118 -7.14 13.52 0.64
CA MET A 118 -6.26 14.48 1.30
C MET A 118 -5.83 15.55 0.30
N PRO A 119 -6.57 16.67 0.24
CA PRO A 119 -6.18 17.82 -0.57
C PRO A 119 -4.89 18.47 -0.08
N PHE A 120 -4.09 19.00 -1.01
CA PHE A 120 -2.93 19.85 -0.72
C PHE A 120 -3.15 21.30 -1.20
N SER A 121 -3.95 21.48 -2.26
CA SER A 121 -4.42 22.74 -2.83
C SER A 121 -5.80 22.51 -3.46
N SER A 122 -6.38 23.50 -4.13
CA SER A 122 -7.66 23.34 -4.86
C SER A 122 -7.58 22.39 -6.07
N ASP A 123 -6.38 22.13 -6.56
CA ASP A 123 -6.09 21.40 -7.79
C ASP A 123 -5.09 20.25 -7.59
N ARG A 124 -4.62 20.00 -6.37
CA ARG A 124 -3.69 18.89 -6.05
C ARG A 124 -4.19 18.10 -4.86
N ILE A 125 -4.36 16.80 -5.04
CA ILE A 125 -5.02 15.94 -4.06
C ILE A 125 -4.47 14.51 -4.08
N PHE A 126 -4.31 13.92 -2.89
CA PHE A 126 -4.14 12.48 -2.75
C PHE A 126 -5.50 11.81 -2.56
N LEU A 127 -5.76 10.76 -3.34
CA LEU A 127 -6.99 9.98 -3.31
C LEU A 127 -6.62 8.51 -3.22
N GLU A 128 -7.28 7.74 -2.34
CA GLU A 128 -7.04 6.31 -2.21
C GLU A 128 -8.35 5.56 -1.94
N GLU A 129 -8.77 4.72 -2.87
CA GLU A 129 -9.86 3.77 -2.65
C GLU A 129 -9.26 2.51 -2.01
N THR A 130 -9.86 2.04 -0.92
CA THR A 130 -9.33 0.93 -0.11
C THR A 130 -10.41 -0.09 0.23
N SER A 131 -10.10 -1.37 0.05
CA SER A 131 -10.80 -2.49 0.68
C SER A 131 -10.12 -2.82 2.00
N LEU A 132 -10.86 -2.72 3.11
CA LEU A 132 -10.32 -2.87 4.47
C LEU A 132 -9.67 -4.24 4.68
N VAL A 133 -10.41 -5.31 4.40
CA VAL A 133 -9.92 -6.68 4.50
C VAL A 133 -10.81 -7.59 3.68
N ALA A 134 -10.20 -8.44 2.87
CA ALA A 134 -10.89 -9.44 2.06
C ALA A 134 -10.07 -10.73 1.97
N ARG A 135 -10.76 -11.86 1.75
CA ARG A 135 -10.13 -13.16 1.53
C ARG A 135 -10.91 -13.94 0.46
N PRO A 136 -10.37 -14.08 -0.76
CA PRO A 136 -9.15 -13.46 -1.27
C PRO A 136 -9.23 -11.92 -1.31
N GLY A 137 -8.09 -11.24 -1.46
CA GLY A 137 -8.07 -9.79 -1.69
C GLY A 137 -8.81 -9.39 -2.97
N LEU A 138 -9.31 -8.15 -3.04
CA LEU A 138 -9.83 -7.59 -4.28
C LEU A 138 -8.75 -7.59 -5.36
N SER A 139 -9.16 -7.74 -6.62
CA SER A 139 -8.24 -7.51 -7.74
C SER A 139 -7.95 -6.01 -7.88
N MET A 140 -6.80 -5.69 -8.49
CA MET A 140 -6.41 -4.28 -8.70
C MET A 140 -7.38 -3.60 -9.67
N GLU A 141 -7.89 -4.34 -10.66
CA GLU A 141 -8.85 -3.84 -11.64
C GLU A 141 -10.19 -3.46 -10.99
N ASP A 142 -10.70 -4.27 -10.05
CA ASP A 142 -11.99 -3.99 -9.37
C ASP A 142 -11.89 -2.71 -8.52
N ILE A 143 -10.81 -2.53 -7.76
CA ILE A 143 -10.65 -1.33 -6.92
C ILE A 143 -10.38 -0.06 -7.76
N GLN A 144 -9.69 -0.19 -8.89
CA GLN A 144 -9.52 0.91 -9.85
C GLN A 144 -10.86 1.34 -10.46
N GLU A 145 -11.68 0.38 -10.92
CA GLU A 145 -13.01 0.65 -11.49
C GLU A 145 -13.91 1.39 -10.50
N ARG A 146 -13.88 1.00 -9.22
CA ARG A 146 -14.61 1.68 -8.14
C ARG A 146 -14.13 3.10 -7.91
N MET A 147 -12.80 3.29 -7.85
CA MET A 147 -12.21 4.63 -7.74
C MET A 147 -12.66 5.52 -8.90
N GLU A 148 -12.58 5.04 -10.14
CA GLU A 148 -13.02 5.80 -11.31
C GLU A 148 -14.50 6.17 -11.27
N ALA A 149 -15.37 5.22 -10.86
CA ALA A 149 -16.80 5.49 -10.70
C ALA A 149 -17.03 6.61 -9.67
N ARG A 150 -16.27 6.60 -8.58
CA ARG A 150 -16.31 7.64 -7.56
C ARG A 150 -15.81 8.99 -8.08
N LEU A 151 -14.67 9.03 -8.78
CA LEU A 151 -14.13 10.28 -9.34
C LEU A 151 -15.11 10.91 -10.33
N ARG A 152 -15.70 10.11 -11.22
CA ARG A 152 -16.76 10.57 -12.14
C ARG A 152 -17.97 11.13 -11.41
N HIS A 153 -18.43 10.45 -10.36
CA HIS A 153 -19.56 10.92 -9.55
C HIS A 153 -19.27 12.23 -8.81
N LEU A 154 -18.03 12.42 -8.35
CA LEU A 154 -17.59 13.64 -7.68
C LEU A 154 -17.21 14.77 -8.65
N GLY A 155 -17.25 14.53 -9.97
CA GLY A 155 -16.83 15.50 -10.99
C GLY A 155 -15.32 15.76 -11.03
N ILE A 156 -14.51 14.92 -10.39
CA ILE A 156 -13.05 15.08 -10.33
C ILE A 156 -12.45 14.63 -11.65
N LYS A 157 -11.84 15.56 -12.38
CA LYS A 157 -11.13 15.29 -13.62
C LYS A 157 -9.63 15.39 -13.41
N VAL A 158 -8.94 14.28 -13.60
CA VAL A 158 -7.49 14.17 -13.44
C VAL A 158 -6.78 14.72 -14.68
N LYS A 159 -5.84 15.65 -14.47
CA LYS A 159 -4.95 16.17 -15.51
C LYS A 159 -3.67 15.34 -15.61
N SER A 160 -3.10 14.98 -14.45
CA SER A 160 -1.86 14.22 -14.34
C SER A 160 -1.82 13.42 -13.03
N ILE A 161 -1.02 12.35 -13.02
CA ILE A 161 -0.75 11.51 -11.84
C ILE A 161 0.77 11.49 -11.64
N GLU A 162 1.21 11.69 -10.40
CA GLU A 162 2.63 11.61 -9.97
C GLU A 162 3.10 10.17 -9.69
#